data_AF-A0A8T4P9C5-F1
#
_entry.id   AF-A0A8T4P9C5-F1
#
_cell.length_a   1.000
_cell.length_b   1.000
_cell.length_c   1.000
_cell.angle_alpha   90.00
_cell.angle_beta   90.00
_cell.angle_gamma   90.00
#
_symmetry.space_group_name_H-M   'P 1'
#
loop_
_entity.id
_entity.type
_entity.pdbx_description
1 polymer ?
#
loop_
_entity_poly.entity_id
_entity_poly.type
_entity_poly.pdbx_seq_one_letter_code
_entity_poly.pdbx_strand_id
1 'polypeptide(L)'
;MNSKAFELAISTLILFVIGVLVLIALVIALTGGFNRLTSTTNPYLDTTEAIAIKQACDLACEGEAGFTFCCEERTINGKTLTCQDSKLQVNCANINCGEVDC
;
A
#
# COMPACT_ATOMS: atom_id res chain seq x y z
N MET A 1 58.98 9.35 -20.35
CA MET A 1 57.64 9.35 -19.73
C MET A 1 57.55 8.15 -18.81
N ASN A 2 57.32 8.37 -17.51
CA ASN A 2 57.30 7.31 -16.50
C ASN A 2 55.99 6.51 -16.58
N SER A 3 55.97 5.45 -17.39
CA SER A 3 54.79 4.60 -17.60
C SER A 3 54.23 3.98 -16.31
N LYS A 4 55.08 3.78 -15.29
CA LYS A 4 54.67 3.21 -14.00
C LYS A 4 53.78 4.12 -13.15
N ALA A 5 53.91 5.44 -13.28
CA ALA A 5 53.05 6.38 -12.55
C ALA A 5 51.65 6.49 -13.18
N PHE A 6 51.57 6.30 -14.51
CA PHE A 6 50.31 6.36 -15.25
C PHE A 6 49.44 5.12 -15.01
N GLU A 7 50.08 3.95 -14.88
CA GLU A 7 49.41 2.67 -14.60
C GLU A 7 48.72 2.63 -13.22
N LEU A 8 49.36 3.24 -12.21
CA LEU A 8 48.78 3.41 -10.86
C LEU A 8 47.56 4.35 -10.85
N ALA A 9 47.58 5.41 -11.65
CA ALA A 9 46.46 6.35 -11.75
C ALA A 9 45.26 5.75 -12.49
N ILE A 10 45.50 4.91 -13.51
CA ILE A 10 44.44 4.23 -14.25
C ILE A 10 43.75 3.18 -13.38
N SER A 11 44.51 2.38 -12.63
CA SER A 11 43.96 1.34 -11.75
C SER A 11 43.06 1.91 -10.65
N THR A 12 43.48 3.01 -10.03
CA THR A 12 42.68 3.70 -9.00
C THR A 12 41.41 4.35 -9.56
N LEU A 13 41.48 4.90 -10.78
CA LEU A 13 40.30 5.46 -11.46
C LEU A 13 39.24 4.38 -11.76
N ILE A 14 39.66 3.20 -12.21
CA ILE A 14 38.76 2.07 -12.47
C ILE A 14 38.05 1.62 -11.18
N LEU A 15 38.80 1.51 -10.07
CA LEU A 15 38.24 1.15 -8.77
C LEU A 15 37.20 2.17 -8.27
N PHE A 16 37.45 3.47 -8.50
CA PHE A 16 36.48 4.52 -8.16
C PHE A 16 35.19 4.39 -8.97
N VAL A 17 35.29 4.17 -10.28
CA VAL A 17 34.12 4.01 -11.16
C VAL A 17 33.29 2.78 -10.75
N ILE A 18 33.95 1.66 -10.47
CA ILE A 18 33.28 0.44 -10.00
C ILE A 18 32.62 0.68 -8.64
N GLY A 19 33.30 1.34 -7.70
CA GLY A 19 32.75 1.68 -6.39
C GLY A 19 31.47 2.53 -6.48
N VAL A 20 31.46 3.54 -7.35
CA VAL A 20 30.28 4.38 -7.58
C VAL A 20 29.14 3.58 -8.20
N LEU A 21 29.40 2.70 -9.16
CA LEU A 21 28.37 1.85 -9.76
C LEU A 21 27.74 0.90 -8.73
N VAL A 22 28.54 0.30 -7.84
CA VAL A 22 28.03 -0.57 -6.78
C VAL A 22 27.18 0.22 -5.78
N LEU A 23 27.60 1.44 -5.41
CA LEU A 23 26.81 2.31 -4.53
C LEU A 23 25.43 2.64 -5.13
N ILE A 24 25.37 2.99 -6.42
CA ILE A 24 24.11 3.27 -7.12
C ILE A 24 23.21 2.02 -7.14
N ALA A 25 23.77 0.86 -7.45
CA ALA A 25 23.02 -0.40 -7.47
C ALA A 25 22.42 -0.73 -6.10
N LEU A 26 23.17 -0.51 -5.01
CA LEU A 26 22.69 -0.70 -3.64
C LEU A 26 21.55 0.26 -3.29
N VAL A 27 21.67 1.55 -3.66
CA VAL A 27 20.60 2.53 -3.43
C VAL A 27 19.32 2.11 -4.14
N ILE A 28 19.38 1.69 -5.40
CA ILE A 28 18.21 1.24 -6.16
C ILE A 28 17.60 -0.02 -5.54
N ALA A 29 18.43 -1.00 -5.18
CA ALA A 29 17.96 -2.25 -4.57
C ALA A 29 17.26 -2.00 -3.22
N LEU A 30 17.83 -1.14 -2.37
CA LEU A 30 17.27 -0.81 -1.07
C LEU A 30 16.02 0.05 -1.20
N THR A 31 16.04 1.13 -2.01
CA THR A 31 14.87 2.00 -2.21
C THR A 31 13.69 1.27 -2.86
N GLY A 32 13.94 0.38 -3.83
CA GLY A 32 12.92 -0.49 -4.41
C GLY A 32 12.31 -1.47 -3.40
N GLY A 33 13.13 -2.01 -2.50
CA GLY A 33 12.70 -2.88 -1.41
C GLY A 33 11.80 -2.16 -0.40
N PHE A 34 12.18 -0.95 0.03
CA PHE A 34 11.39 -0.14 0.97
C PHE A 34 10.07 0.34 0.38
N ASN A 35 10.01 0.65 -0.93
CA ASN A 35 8.76 1.00 -1.61
C ASN A 35 7.76 -0.17 -1.65
N ARG A 36 8.25 -1.41 -1.78
CA ARG A 36 7.38 -2.61 -1.67
C ARG A 36 6.93 -2.87 -0.24
N LEU A 37 7.81 -2.69 0.75
CA LEU A 37 7.44 -2.83 2.16
C LEU A 37 6.37 -1.80 2.55
N THR A 38 6.57 -0.51 2.27
CA THR A 38 5.57 0.53 2.57
C THR A 38 4.24 0.31 1.86
N SER A 39 4.23 -0.24 0.65
CA SER A 39 2.99 -0.61 -0.05
C SER A 39 2.28 -1.82 0.57
N THR A 40 2.98 -2.66 1.33
CA THR A 40 2.44 -3.88 1.96
C THR A 40 2.10 -3.66 3.44
N THR A 41 2.83 -2.80 4.14
CA THR A 41 2.68 -2.51 5.59
C THR A 41 1.90 -1.25 5.88
N ASN A 42 1.37 -0.57 4.86
CA ASN A 42 0.41 0.50 5.04
C ASN A 42 -0.94 0.03 4.50
N PRO A 43 -1.64 -0.90 5.17
CA PRO A 43 -2.99 -1.21 4.79
C PRO A 43 -3.77 0.05 5.13
N TYR A 44 -4.16 0.78 4.11
CA TYR A 44 -5.04 1.96 4.18
C TYR A 44 -6.40 1.66 4.87
N LEU A 45 -6.59 0.40 5.28
CA LEU A 45 -7.78 -0.23 5.84
C LEU A 45 -7.49 -0.98 7.17
N ASP A 46 -6.27 -0.89 7.74
CA ASP A 46 -5.93 -1.42 9.09
C ASP A 46 -5.88 -0.31 10.14
N THR A 47 -6.53 0.82 9.87
CA THR A 47 -6.78 1.82 10.91
C THR A 47 -7.92 1.33 11.79
N THR A 48 -7.89 1.66 13.08
CA THR A 48 -8.99 1.39 14.03
C THR A 48 -10.36 1.81 13.48
N GLU A 49 -10.38 2.86 12.64
CA GLU A 49 -11.58 3.34 11.94
C GLU A 49 -12.14 2.33 10.94
N ALA A 50 -11.29 1.69 10.14
CA ALA A 50 -11.71 0.68 9.18
C ALA A 50 -12.22 -0.59 9.87
N ILE A 51 -11.64 -0.96 11.01
CA ILE A 51 -12.13 -2.06 11.86
C ILE A 51 -13.51 -1.72 12.43
N ALA A 52 -13.68 -0.50 12.96
CA ALA A 52 -14.96 -0.04 13.51
C ALA A 52 -16.06 0.02 12.43
N ILE A 53 -15.71 0.46 11.21
CA ILE A 53 -16.65 0.50 10.09
C ILE A 53 -16.97 -0.92 9.62
N LYS A 54 -15.99 -1.82 9.53
CA LYS A 54 -16.25 -3.24 9.24
C LYS A 54 -17.24 -3.83 10.25
N GLN A 55 -17.04 -3.60 11.55
CA GLN A 55 -17.97 -4.07 12.59
C GLN A 55 -19.37 -3.46 12.46
N ALA A 56 -19.47 -2.16 12.11
CA ALA A 56 -20.76 -1.53 11.85
C ALA A 56 -21.46 -2.13 10.63
N CYS A 57 -20.71 -2.46 9.57
CA CYS A 57 -21.22 -3.12 8.37
C CYS A 57 -21.65 -4.57 8.65
N ASP A 58 -20.86 -5.34 9.43
CA ASP A 58 -21.23 -6.69 9.86
C ASP A 58 -22.51 -6.64 10.71
N LEU A 59 -22.63 -5.69 11.64
CA LEU A 59 -23.84 -5.52 12.46
C LEU A 59 -25.06 -5.09 11.64
N ALA A 60 -24.89 -4.19 10.68
CA ALA A 60 -25.96 -3.80 9.75
C ALA A 60 -26.39 -4.98 8.86
N CYS A 61 -25.44 -5.84 8.49
CA CYS A 61 -25.71 -7.09 7.77
C CYS A 61 -26.52 -8.08 8.62
N GLU A 62 -26.09 -8.34 9.85
CA GLU A 62 -26.80 -9.23 10.79
C GLU A 62 -28.18 -8.69 11.18
N GLY A 63 -28.32 -7.36 11.26
CA GLY A 63 -29.58 -6.68 11.55
C GLY A 63 -30.50 -6.46 10.35
N GLU A 64 -30.17 -7.01 9.16
CA GLU A 64 -30.91 -6.84 7.90
C GLU A 64 -31.18 -5.36 7.54
N ALA A 65 -30.32 -4.46 8.02
CA ALA A 65 -30.42 -3.02 7.81
C ALA A 65 -29.86 -2.63 6.44
N GLY A 66 -30.57 -3.04 5.37
CA GLY A 66 -30.18 -2.83 3.97
C GLY A 66 -29.86 -1.38 3.63
N PHE A 67 -30.61 -0.41 4.18
CA PHE A 67 -30.35 1.01 3.94
C PHE A 67 -29.01 1.48 4.54
N THR A 68 -28.74 1.15 5.80
CA THR A 68 -27.47 1.47 6.48
C THR A 68 -26.28 0.75 5.84
N PHE A 69 -26.47 -0.48 5.36
CA PHE A 69 -25.41 -1.23 4.70
C PHE A 69 -25.12 -0.68 3.28
N CYS A 70 -26.15 -0.34 2.50
CA CYS A 70 -26.00 -0.04 1.08
C CYS A 70 -25.85 1.46 0.77
N CYS A 71 -26.49 2.34 1.55
CA CYS A 71 -26.55 3.78 1.27
C CYS A 71 -25.65 4.62 2.17
N GLU A 72 -25.22 4.09 3.32
CA GLU A 72 -24.47 4.88 4.29
C GLU A 72 -22.99 4.98 3.90
N GLU A 73 -22.59 6.15 3.41
CA GLU A 73 -21.20 6.46 3.09
C GLU A 73 -20.39 6.75 4.36
N ARG A 74 -19.30 6.02 4.56
CA ARG A 74 -18.36 6.25 5.66
C ARG A 74 -17.07 6.83 5.09
N THR A 75 -16.64 7.95 5.65
CA THR A 75 -15.39 8.60 5.21
C THR A 75 -14.23 8.13 6.08
N ILE A 76 -13.24 7.46 5.48
CA ILE A 76 -11.98 7.10 6.15
C ILE A 76 -10.85 7.84 5.44
N ASN A 77 -10.07 8.62 6.18
CA ASN A 77 -8.90 9.34 5.64
C ASN A 77 -9.19 10.14 4.35
N GLY A 78 -10.38 10.74 4.25
CA GLY A 78 -10.80 11.59 3.13
C GLY A 78 -11.32 10.85 1.88
N LYS A 79 -11.58 9.53 1.98
CA LYS A 79 -12.27 8.76 0.94
C LYS A 79 -13.60 8.25 1.47
N THR A 80 -14.67 8.47 0.70
CA THR A 80 -15.97 7.83 0.94
C THR A 80 -15.89 6.36 0.53
N LEU A 81 -16.29 5.49 1.44
CA LEU A 81 -16.35 4.04 1.27
C LEU A 81 -17.75 3.58 1.68
N THR A 82 -18.28 2.59 1.00
CA THR A 82 -19.55 1.93 1.37
C THR A 82 -19.26 0.55 1.96
N CYS A 83 -20.19 -0.05 2.70
CA CYS A 83 -20.02 -1.41 3.21
C CYS A 83 -19.92 -2.47 2.10
N GLN A 84 -20.27 -2.11 0.86
CA GLN A 84 -20.13 -2.94 -0.34
C GLN A 84 -18.70 -2.99 -0.89
N ASP A 85 -17.81 -2.10 -0.44
CA ASP A 85 -16.42 -2.10 -0.90
C ASP A 85 -15.73 -3.43 -0.58
N SER A 86 -15.23 -4.11 -1.62
CA SER A 86 -14.49 -5.39 -1.50
C SER A 86 -13.24 -5.28 -0.61
N LYS A 87 -12.84 -4.05 -0.30
CA LYS A 87 -11.76 -3.67 0.60
C LYS A 87 -12.06 -3.94 2.07
N LEU A 88 -13.31 -3.87 2.52
CA LEU A 88 -13.68 -4.11 3.92
C LEU A 88 -13.81 -5.60 4.26
N GLN A 89 -13.81 -6.50 3.27
CA GLN A 89 -13.99 -7.96 3.44
C GLN A 89 -15.18 -8.30 4.35
N VAL A 90 -16.30 -7.59 4.20
CA VAL A 90 -17.54 -7.87 4.95
C VAL A 90 -18.24 -9.03 4.25
N ASN A 91 -18.59 -10.09 4.98
CA ASN A 91 -19.14 -11.30 4.38
C ASN A 91 -20.68 -11.29 4.53
N CYS A 92 -21.33 -10.42 3.76
CA CYS A 92 -22.78 -10.28 3.82
C CYS A 92 -23.45 -11.05 2.68
N ALA A 93 -24.04 -12.20 3.00
CA ALA A 93 -24.71 -13.06 2.02
C ALA A 93 -26.21 -12.75 1.83
N ASN A 94 -26.81 -11.94 2.72
CA ASN A 94 -28.26 -11.78 2.83
C ASN A 94 -28.81 -10.40 2.43
N ILE A 95 -27.96 -9.39 2.20
CA ILE A 95 -28.40 -8.04 1.80
C ILE A 95 -28.19 -7.83 0.30
N ASN A 96 -29.28 -7.57 -0.42
CA ASN A 96 -29.27 -7.17 -1.83
C ASN A 96 -29.34 -5.64 -1.96
N CYS A 97 -28.20 -4.98 -2.11
CA CYS A 97 -28.13 -3.53 -2.35
C CYS A 97 -28.72 -3.07 -3.69
N GLY A 98 -29.14 -3.98 -4.57
CA GLY A 98 -29.80 -3.64 -5.82
C GLY A 98 -31.29 -3.31 -5.68
N GLU A 99 -31.91 -3.66 -4.55
CA GLU A 99 -33.33 -3.38 -4.26
C GLU A 99 -33.53 -2.23 -3.27
N VAL A 100 -32.44 -1.68 -2.74
CA VAL A 100 -32.45 -0.59 -1.77
C VAL A 100 -32.28 0.73 -2.53
N ASP A 101 -33.29 1.61 -2.47
CA ASP A 101 -33.24 2.93 -3.07
C ASP A 101 -32.43 3.87 -2.16
N CYS A 102 -31.24 4.23 -2.64
CA CYS A 102 -30.38 5.30 -2.14
C CYS A 102 -30.52 6.49 -3.10
#